data_AF-A0A9W9W5V2-F1
#
_entry.id   AF-A0A9W9W5V2-F1
#
_cell.length_a   1.000
_cell.length_b   1.000
_cell.length_c   1.000
_cell.angle_alpha   90.00
_cell.angle_beta   90.00
_cell.angle_gamma   90.00
#
_symmetry.space_group_name_H-M   'P 1'
#
loop_
_entity.id
_entity.type
_entity.pdbx_description
1 polymer ?
#
loop_
_entity_poly.entity_id
_entity_poly.type
_entity_poly.pdbx_seq_one_letter_code
_entity_poly.pdbx_strand_id
1 'polypeptide(L)'
;MTQHYWGPQRLRRILQSGVFHLYVGKKKKQITIHRALENAFPKKVLESTTIESVDEKLFGRCCEFVYSGDYSDPCPLPGSPGSNSSQSEDNETRCQEEAKGWEPSNLSWNVFHPKGLSLNYGIMQAELSHTPRSGSEGNLSNNPNTSYAAVFLGHADTHRFALRTDWYSLSVLSFYRLLRLLENFTLFEERTGDIVQLLIFVFEESESIKNLENMLRDYIIWNVKILMRNADFKRFLDRNSSLEQAVFRSMWN
;
A
#
# COMPACT_ATOMS: atom_id res chain seq x y z
N MET A 1 -18.75 20.73 4.71
CA MET A 1 -17.83 19.62 5.01
C MET A 1 -17.14 19.94 6.32
N THR A 2 -17.53 19.26 7.39
CA THR A 2 -17.25 19.62 8.78
C THR A 2 -16.13 18.75 9.34
N GLN A 3 -15.16 19.40 9.98
CA GLN A 3 -13.97 18.87 10.64
C GLN A 3 -14.26 17.64 11.53
N HIS A 4 -13.47 16.57 11.41
CA HIS A 4 -13.47 15.43 12.34
C HIS A 4 -12.27 15.47 13.28
N TYR A 5 -12.20 16.51 14.12
CA TYR A 5 -11.51 16.37 15.40
C TYR A 5 -12.45 15.59 16.34
N TRP A 6 -12.03 14.40 16.76
CA TRP A 6 -12.83 13.49 17.59
C TRP A 6 -12.89 14.00 19.03
N GLY A 7 -13.81 14.94 19.30
CA GLY A 7 -14.00 15.49 20.65
C GLY A 7 -14.48 14.43 21.66
N PRO A 8 -14.19 14.60 22.96
CA PRO A 8 -14.59 13.67 24.04
C PRO A 8 -16.08 13.32 24.05
N GLN A 9 -16.92 14.25 23.58
CA GLN A 9 -18.37 14.08 23.49
C GLN A 9 -18.78 13.03 22.45
N ARG A 10 -18.06 12.90 21.32
CA ARG A 10 -18.37 11.88 20.29
C ARG A 10 -18.02 10.49 20.77
N LEU A 11 -16.86 10.32 21.44
CA LEU A 11 -16.45 9.03 22.00
C LEU A 11 -17.48 8.53 23.02
N ARG A 12 -17.97 9.40 23.91
CA ARG A 12 -19.05 9.06 24.85
C ARG A 12 -20.32 8.59 24.13
N ARG A 13 -20.75 9.27 23.06
CA ARG A 13 -21.91 8.86 22.26
C ARG A 13 -21.71 7.49 21.61
N ILE A 14 -20.52 7.21 21.09
CA ILE A 14 -20.20 5.91 20.48
C ILE A 14 -20.34 4.80 21.53
N LEU A 15 -19.69 4.93 22.67
CA LEU A 15 -19.71 3.93 23.75
C LEU A 15 -21.12 3.69 24.32
N GLN A 16 -22.01 4.69 24.25
CA GLN A 16 -23.39 4.59 24.72
C GLN A 16 -24.38 4.08 23.67
N SER A 17 -23.98 3.93 22.40
CA SER A 17 -24.89 3.66 21.28
C SER A 17 -25.37 2.20 21.16
N GLY A 18 -24.99 1.33 22.10
CA GLY A 18 -25.14 -0.11 21.95
C GLY A 18 -24.28 -0.66 20.81
N VAL A 19 -24.47 -1.94 20.51
CA VAL A 19 -23.68 -2.65 19.50
C VAL A 19 -24.56 -3.48 18.57
N PHE A 20 -24.04 -3.77 17.38
CA PHE A 20 -24.61 -4.74 16.44
C PHE A 20 -23.51 -5.69 15.97
N HIS A 21 -23.92 -6.83 15.41
CA HIS A 21 -23.02 -7.91 15.00
C HIS A 21 -23.01 -8.08 13.49
N LEU A 22 -21.82 -8.29 12.95
CA LEU A 22 -21.57 -8.64 11.55
C LEU A 22 -20.83 -9.96 11.50
N TYR A 23 -21.03 -10.72 10.43
CA TYR A 23 -20.38 -12.01 10.22
C TYR A 23 -19.46 -11.93 9.00
N VAL A 24 -18.17 -11.75 9.24
CA VAL A 24 -17.19 -11.37 8.21
C VAL A 24 -16.44 -12.58 7.66
N GLY A 25 -16.23 -12.55 6.35
CA GLY A 25 -15.43 -13.53 5.61
C GLY A 25 -16.07 -14.91 5.51
N LYS A 26 -15.39 -15.80 4.79
CA LYS A 26 -15.86 -17.17 4.52
C LYS A 26 -16.10 -17.99 5.79
N LYS A 27 -15.38 -17.68 6.88
CA LYS A 27 -15.52 -18.33 8.19
C LYS A 27 -16.66 -17.74 9.04
N LYS A 28 -17.35 -16.72 8.54
CA LYS A 28 -18.44 -16.01 9.24
C LYS A 28 -18.04 -15.60 10.65
N LYS A 29 -16.84 -15.00 10.79
CA LYS A 29 -16.37 -14.56 12.10
C LYS A 29 -17.23 -13.40 12.59
N GLN A 30 -17.76 -13.52 13.79
CA GLN A 30 -18.56 -12.47 14.40
C GLN A 30 -17.68 -11.29 14.80
N ILE A 31 -18.01 -10.10 14.31
CA ILE A 31 -17.41 -8.83 14.68
C ILE A 31 -18.50 -7.93 15.25
N THR A 32 -18.19 -7.25 16.36
CA THR A 32 -19.12 -6.39 17.08
C THR A 32 -18.72 -4.93 16.89
N ILE A 33 -19.67 -4.10 16.44
CA ILE A 33 -19.45 -2.68 16.15
C ILE A 33 -20.49 -1.85 16.91
N HIS A 34 -20.10 -0.65 17.32
CA HIS A 34 -20.98 0.31 17.98
C HIS A 34 -21.99 0.90 16.98
N ARG A 35 -23.27 0.94 17.35
CA ARG A 35 -24.37 1.30 16.43
C ARG A 35 -24.27 2.74 15.90
N ALA A 36 -23.70 3.65 16.67
CA ALA A 36 -23.44 5.03 16.23
C ALA A 36 -22.50 5.12 15.00
N LEU A 37 -21.79 4.04 14.67
CA LEU A 37 -20.84 3.98 13.57
C LEU A 37 -21.40 3.28 12.33
N GLU A 38 -22.63 2.78 12.37
CA GLU A 38 -23.28 2.10 11.23
C GLU A 38 -23.29 2.99 9.98
N ASN A 39 -23.61 4.28 10.15
CA ASN A 39 -23.64 5.25 9.06
C ASN A 39 -22.25 5.74 8.61
N ALA A 40 -21.18 5.35 9.29
CA ALA A 40 -19.82 5.69 8.88
C ALA A 40 -19.26 4.70 7.85
N PHE A 41 -19.89 3.53 7.70
CA PHE A 41 -19.61 2.60 6.62
C PHE A 41 -20.45 2.96 5.39
N PRO A 42 -19.89 2.90 4.17
CA PRO A 42 -20.69 2.87 2.97
C PRO A 42 -21.67 1.69 3.01
N LYS A 43 -22.90 1.88 2.53
CA LYS A 43 -23.93 0.83 2.51
C LYS A 43 -23.42 -0.46 1.84
N LYS A 44 -22.66 -0.30 0.75
CA LYS A 44 -22.07 -1.40 -0.03
C LYS A 44 -21.08 -2.26 0.77
N VAL A 45 -20.40 -1.69 1.77
CA VAL A 45 -19.54 -2.43 2.69
C VAL A 45 -20.36 -3.35 3.59
N LEU A 46 -21.56 -2.92 3.98
CA LEU A 46 -22.42 -3.65 4.90
C LEU A 46 -23.34 -4.67 4.22
N GLU A 47 -23.34 -4.73 2.89
CA GLU A 47 -24.06 -5.74 2.12
C GLU A 47 -23.50 -7.14 2.40
N SER A 48 -24.38 -8.12 2.59
CA SER A 48 -24.00 -9.49 2.98
C SER A 48 -22.98 -10.13 2.02
N THR A 49 -23.16 -9.91 0.71
CA THR A 49 -22.25 -10.43 -0.32
C THR A 49 -20.85 -9.85 -0.18
N THR A 50 -20.73 -8.55 0.08
CA THR A 50 -19.45 -7.88 0.30
C THR A 50 -18.81 -8.40 1.58
N ILE A 51 -19.52 -8.39 2.70
CA ILE A 51 -19.02 -8.83 4.00
C ILE A 51 -18.50 -10.28 3.97
N GLU A 52 -19.22 -11.20 3.31
CA GLU A 52 -18.83 -12.62 3.24
C GLU A 52 -17.57 -12.85 2.39
N SER A 53 -17.31 -11.95 1.42
CA SER A 53 -16.14 -12.04 0.53
C SER A 53 -14.87 -11.44 1.13
N VAL A 54 -14.99 -10.53 2.11
CA VAL A 54 -13.89 -9.74 2.66
C VAL A 54 -13.09 -10.53 3.69
N ASP A 55 -11.75 -10.41 3.64
CA ASP A 55 -10.86 -10.96 4.65
C ASP A 55 -11.00 -10.24 6.01
N GLU A 56 -10.85 -10.99 7.10
CA GLU A 56 -11.00 -10.45 8.46
C GLU A 56 -10.03 -9.30 8.76
N LYS A 57 -8.79 -9.35 8.24
CA LYS A 57 -7.79 -8.30 8.45
C LYS A 57 -8.16 -7.03 7.70
N LEU A 58 -8.65 -7.17 6.46
CA LEU A 58 -9.12 -6.05 5.65
C LEU A 58 -10.31 -5.36 6.33
N PHE A 59 -11.29 -6.14 6.81
CA PHE A 59 -12.43 -5.56 7.53
C PHE A 59 -12.02 -4.95 8.87
N GLY A 60 -11.03 -5.52 9.54
CA GLY A 60 -10.42 -4.93 10.74
C GLY A 60 -9.91 -3.51 10.48
N ARG A 61 -9.17 -3.28 9.38
CA ARG A 61 -8.72 -1.93 8.98
C ARG A 61 -9.88 -0.99 8.68
N CYS A 62 -10.96 -1.48 8.06
CA CYS A 62 -12.17 -0.69 7.83
C CYS A 62 -12.78 -0.24 9.17
N CYS A 63 -12.83 -1.14 10.15
CA CYS A 63 -13.30 -0.81 11.49
C CYS A 63 -12.39 0.22 12.16
N GLU A 64 -11.07 0.02 12.17
CA GLU A 64 -10.11 0.98 12.74
C GLU A 64 -10.23 2.37 12.12
N PHE A 65 -10.48 2.43 10.80
CA PHE A 65 -10.71 3.67 10.09
C PHE A 65 -11.97 4.39 10.57
N VAL A 66 -13.07 3.66 10.76
CA VAL A 66 -14.34 4.22 11.28
C VAL A 66 -14.22 4.65 12.76
N TYR A 67 -13.59 3.79 13.57
CA TYR A 67 -12.72 4.12 14.70
C TYR A 67 -12.24 5.56 14.86
N SER A 68 -11.20 5.82 14.09
CA SER A 68 -10.16 6.77 14.44
C SER A 68 -9.86 7.76 13.32
N GLY A 69 -10.43 7.53 12.13
CA GLY A 69 -10.01 8.18 10.89
C GLY A 69 -8.73 7.59 10.30
N ASP A 70 -8.22 6.48 10.84
CA ASP A 70 -6.97 5.85 10.40
C ASP A 70 -6.96 4.33 10.64
N TYR A 71 -5.99 3.60 10.09
CA TYR A 71 -5.82 2.18 10.37
C TYR A 71 -4.35 1.80 10.54
N SER A 72 -4.13 0.69 11.22
CA SER A 72 -2.81 0.17 11.58
C SER A 72 -2.19 -0.57 10.40
N ASP A 73 -0.90 -0.34 10.17
CA ASP A 73 -0.16 -1.02 9.11
C ASP A 73 -0.07 -2.53 9.40
N PRO A 74 -0.09 -3.39 8.35
CA PRO A 74 0.24 -4.79 8.52
C PRO A 74 1.66 -4.93 9.09
N CYS A 75 1.90 -5.88 9.99
CA CYS A 75 3.25 -6.14 10.48
C CYS A 75 4.09 -6.77 9.36
N PRO A 76 5.31 -6.28 9.12
CA PRO A 76 6.25 -6.98 8.25
C PRO A 76 6.63 -8.31 8.88
N LEU A 77 6.98 -9.29 8.03
CA LEU A 77 7.34 -10.63 8.47
C LEU A 77 8.85 -10.80 8.48
N PRO A 78 9.44 -11.56 9.43
CA PRO A 78 10.82 -12.01 9.29
C PRO A 78 10.97 -12.75 7.97
N GLY A 79 12.00 -12.41 7.20
CA GLY A 79 12.36 -13.09 5.97
C GLY A 79 12.55 -14.57 6.24
N SER A 80 11.95 -15.41 5.41
CA SER A 80 12.20 -16.85 5.50
C SER A 80 13.67 -17.11 5.17
N PRO A 81 14.41 -17.93 5.95
CA PRO A 81 15.80 -18.24 5.65
C PRO A 81 15.85 -19.13 4.39
N GLY A 82 15.92 -18.47 3.23
CA GLY A 82 16.07 -19.12 1.93
C GLY A 82 17.55 -19.25 1.56
N SER A 83 18.09 -20.44 1.82
CA SER A 83 19.26 -21.09 1.20
C SER A 83 20.48 -20.24 0.79
N ASN A 84 21.53 -20.34 1.63
CA ASN A 84 22.96 -20.28 1.31
C ASN A 84 23.42 -19.27 0.24
N SER A 85 23.92 -18.12 0.70
CA SER A 85 25.30 -17.74 0.39
C SER A 85 25.94 -17.11 1.63
N SER A 86 27.14 -17.59 1.89
CA SER A 86 28.03 -17.32 3.03
C SER A 86 28.22 -15.84 3.39
N GLN A 87 28.48 -15.65 4.68
CA GLN A 87 28.95 -14.43 5.33
C GLN A 87 29.89 -13.58 4.46
N SER A 88 29.63 -12.28 4.42
CA SER A 88 30.66 -11.25 4.34
C SER A 88 30.08 -9.94 4.87
N GLU A 89 30.54 -9.53 6.05
CA GLU A 89 30.41 -8.17 6.58
C GLU A 89 31.31 -7.26 5.71
N ASP A 90 30.83 -6.87 4.52
CA ASP A 90 31.47 -5.85 3.66
C ASP A 90 30.52 -5.33 2.55
N ASN A 91 29.19 -5.50 2.72
CA ASN A 91 28.22 -5.23 1.65
C ASN A 91 27.69 -3.79 1.58
N GLU A 92 27.99 -2.91 2.54
CA GLU A 92 27.52 -1.52 2.48
C GLU A 92 28.23 -0.71 1.38
N THR A 93 29.46 -1.06 1.00
CA THR A 93 30.26 -0.22 0.09
C THR A 93 30.22 -0.68 -1.37
N ARG A 94 29.75 -1.89 -1.67
CA ARG A 94 29.83 -2.47 -3.03
C ARG A 94 28.59 -2.26 -3.90
N CYS A 95 27.48 -1.77 -3.35
CA CYS A 95 26.24 -1.53 -4.11
C CYS A 95 26.27 -0.26 -4.99
N GLN A 96 27.28 0.60 -4.87
CA GLN A 96 27.28 1.93 -5.51
C GLN A 96 28.16 2.08 -6.77
N GLU A 97 29.06 1.15 -7.10
CA GLU A 97 30.06 1.42 -8.14
C GLU A 97 29.74 0.92 -9.57
N GLU A 98 28.68 0.16 -9.80
CA GLU A 98 28.40 -0.38 -11.14
C GLU A 98 26.99 -0.09 -11.64
N ALA A 99 26.73 1.15 -12.06
CA ALA A 99 25.60 1.42 -12.95
C ALA A 99 25.70 2.76 -13.73
N LYS A 100 26.66 2.88 -14.65
CA LYS A 100 26.84 4.04 -15.55
C LYS A 100 25.72 4.27 -16.61
N GLY A 101 24.53 3.68 -16.49
CA GLY A 101 23.55 3.63 -17.60
C GLY A 101 22.17 4.30 -17.40
N TRP A 102 21.68 4.48 -16.17
CA TRP A 102 20.32 5.00 -15.94
C TRP A 102 20.27 5.92 -14.72
N GLU A 103 19.81 7.16 -14.90
CA GLU A 103 19.68 8.12 -13.80
C GLU A 103 18.26 8.68 -13.77
N PRO A 104 17.40 8.21 -12.83
CA PRO A 104 15.99 8.60 -12.78
C PRO A 104 15.80 10.06 -12.33
N SER A 105 16.85 10.72 -11.82
CA SER A 105 16.84 12.12 -11.37
C SER A 105 16.41 13.11 -12.47
N ASN A 106 16.49 12.73 -13.75
CA ASN A 106 16.03 13.57 -14.86
C ASN A 106 14.52 13.49 -15.10
N LEU A 107 13.83 12.51 -14.51
CA LEU A 107 12.39 12.29 -14.69
C LEU A 107 11.57 13.13 -13.71
N SER A 108 11.56 14.46 -13.89
CA SER A 108 10.81 15.35 -12.99
C SER A 108 9.29 15.11 -12.98
N TRP A 109 8.77 14.38 -13.97
CA TRP A 109 7.36 13.98 -14.08
C TRP A 109 7.01 12.76 -13.22
N ASN A 110 8.00 11.94 -12.82
CA ASN A 110 7.76 10.71 -12.07
C ASN A 110 7.31 11.03 -10.65
N VAL A 111 6.30 10.30 -10.13
CA VAL A 111 5.76 10.57 -8.79
C VAL A 111 6.80 10.43 -7.67
N PHE A 112 7.82 9.57 -7.81
CA PHE A 112 8.89 9.35 -6.83
C PHE A 112 10.05 10.34 -6.97
N HIS A 113 10.01 11.22 -7.98
CA HIS A 113 10.96 12.32 -8.04
C HIS A 113 10.72 13.31 -6.88
N PRO A 114 11.75 13.85 -6.21
CA PRO A 114 11.59 14.74 -5.05
C PRO A 114 10.64 15.93 -5.27
N LYS A 115 10.60 16.47 -6.49
CA LYS A 115 9.66 17.53 -6.89
C LYS A 115 8.21 17.04 -7.07
N GLY A 116 8.01 15.81 -7.53
CA GLY A 116 6.69 15.21 -7.78
C GLY A 116 5.98 14.76 -6.49
N LEU A 117 6.74 14.21 -5.54
CA LEU A 117 6.23 13.73 -4.25
C LEU A 117 5.51 14.83 -3.45
N SER A 118 6.13 16.00 -3.33
CA SER A 118 5.59 17.12 -2.54
C SER A 118 4.20 17.57 -3.03
N LEU A 119 4.01 17.64 -4.35
CA LEU A 119 2.73 18.04 -4.95
C LEU A 119 1.62 17.02 -4.67
N ASN A 120 1.91 15.73 -4.86
CA ASN A 120 0.94 14.65 -4.67
C ASN A 120 0.53 14.53 -3.19
N TYR A 121 1.47 14.71 -2.26
CA TYR A 121 1.16 14.74 -0.84
C TYR A 121 0.27 15.92 -0.45
N GLY A 122 0.52 17.12 -1.00
CA GLY A 122 -0.33 18.27 -0.73
C GLY A 122 -1.80 18.03 -1.11
N ILE A 123 -2.03 17.42 -2.28
CA ILE A 123 -3.38 17.08 -2.77
C ILE A 123 -4.05 16.04 -1.86
N MET A 124 -3.38 14.92 -1.58
CA MET A 124 -3.97 13.86 -0.76
C MET A 124 -4.20 14.30 0.69
N GLN A 125 -3.30 15.09 1.27
CA GLN A 125 -3.48 15.62 2.63
C GLN A 125 -4.66 16.60 2.71
N ALA A 126 -4.87 17.42 1.67
CA ALA A 126 -6.03 18.31 1.61
C ALA A 126 -7.35 17.52 1.58
N GLU A 127 -7.36 16.34 0.95
CA GLU A 127 -8.54 15.47 0.88
C GLU A 127 -8.81 14.70 2.17
N LEU A 128 -7.77 14.35 2.93
CA LEU A 128 -7.88 13.52 4.13
C LEU A 128 -8.47 14.23 5.35
N SER A 129 -8.66 15.56 5.31
CA SER A 129 -9.21 16.39 6.40
C SER A 129 -8.41 16.39 7.73
N HIS A 130 -7.52 15.43 7.95
CA HIS A 130 -6.56 15.34 9.05
C HIS A 130 -5.27 14.69 8.55
N THR A 131 -4.16 15.00 9.23
CA THR A 131 -2.88 14.34 8.95
C THR A 131 -2.98 12.87 9.37
N PRO A 132 -2.71 11.91 8.47
CA PRO A 132 -2.61 10.50 8.86
C PRO A 132 -1.59 10.32 9.97
N ARG A 133 -1.88 9.41 10.90
CA ARG A 133 -0.90 9.02 11.92
C ARG A 133 0.33 8.46 11.21
N SER A 134 1.50 8.98 11.55
CA SER A 134 2.77 8.41 11.09
C SER A 134 2.79 6.91 11.42
N GLY A 135 2.73 6.08 10.39
CA GLY A 135 2.73 4.63 10.51
C GLY A 135 4.13 4.08 10.77
N SER A 136 4.28 2.79 10.53
CA SER A 136 5.58 2.11 10.40
C SER A 136 6.47 2.70 9.28
N GLU A 137 5.89 3.50 8.38
CA GLU A 137 6.54 4.26 7.30
C GLU A 137 7.79 5.05 7.78
N GLY A 138 7.74 5.65 8.97
CA GLY A 138 8.84 6.45 9.53
C GLY A 138 9.94 5.64 10.22
N ASN A 139 9.71 4.35 10.47
CA ASN A 139 10.61 3.42 11.14
C ASN A 139 10.71 2.10 10.36
N LEU A 140 10.72 2.16 9.03
CA LEU A 140 11.04 0.98 8.24
C LEU A 140 12.44 0.56 8.65
N SER A 141 12.56 -0.59 9.33
CA SER A 141 13.86 -1.23 9.42
C SER A 141 14.20 -1.56 7.97
N ASN A 142 15.14 -0.84 7.37
CA ASN A 142 15.72 -1.15 6.06
C ASN A 142 16.55 -2.44 6.15
N ASN A 143 16.04 -3.42 6.89
CA ASN A 143 16.64 -4.71 7.10
C ASN A 143 16.32 -5.56 5.86
N PRO A 144 17.33 -5.97 5.08
CA PRO A 144 17.14 -6.81 3.90
C PRO A 144 16.54 -8.19 4.25
N ASN A 145 16.54 -8.57 5.53
CA ASN A 145 15.95 -9.81 6.03
C ASN A 145 14.50 -9.66 6.49
N THR A 146 13.85 -8.51 6.27
CA THR A 146 12.45 -8.30 6.66
C THR A 146 11.57 -8.20 5.41
N SER A 147 10.47 -8.94 5.38
CA SER A 147 9.50 -8.91 4.29
C SER A 147 8.37 -7.93 4.53
N TYR A 148 8.23 -7.03 3.55
CA TYR A 148 7.22 -6.00 3.49
C TYR A 148 6.11 -6.32 2.49
N ALA A 149 6.16 -7.47 1.80
CA ALA A 149 5.13 -7.90 0.85
C ALA A 149 3.71 -7.80 1.45
N ALA A 150 3.51 -8.33 2.66
CA ALA A 150 2.22 -8.28 3.35
C ALA A 150 1.77 -6.85 3.71
N VAL A 151 2.73 -5.94 3.92
CA VAL A 151 2.48 -4.53 4.22
C VAL A 151 1.98 -3.82 2.97
N PHE A 152 2.72 -3.94 1.86
CA PHE A 152 2.33 -3.39 0.55
C PHE A 152 0.96 -3.90 0.10
N LEU A 153 0.77 -5.23 0.13
CA LEU A 153 -0.48 -5.87 -0.26
C LEU A 153 -1.64 -5.44 0.65
N GLY A 154 -1.40 -5.24 1.95
CA GLY A 154 -2.43 -4.76 2.86
C GLY A 154 -2.97 -3.38 2.49
N HIS A 155 -2.09 -2.43 2.12
CA HIS A 155 -2.53 -1.11 1.67
C HIS A 155 -3.18 -1.15 0.28
N ALA A 156 -2.60 -1.90 -0.67
CA ALA A 156 -3.15 -2.05 -2.01
C ALA A 156 -4.56 -2.69 -1.99
N ASP A 157 -4.74 -3.74 -1.18
CA ASP A 157 -6.03 -4.41 -1.02
C ASP A 157 -7.07 -3.53 -0.33
N THR A 158 -6.64 -2.76 0.68
CA THR A 158 -7.51 -1.77 1.33
C THR A 158 -7.97 -0.68 0.35
N HIS A 159 -7.06 -0.21 -0.51
CA HIS A 159 -7.37 0.76 -1.55
C HIS A 159 -8.37 0.23 -2.57
N ARG A 160 -8.11 -0.97 -3.09
CA ARG A 160 -9.01 -1.67 -4.01
C ARG A 160 -10.40 -1.85 -3.40
N PHE A 161 -10.46 -2.33 -2.16
CA PHE A 161 -11.72 -2.52 -1.46
C PHE A 161 -12.49 -1.20 -1.30
N ALA A 162 -11.79 -0.14 -0.90
CA ALA A 162 -12.39 1.17 -0.73
C ALA A 162 -12.94 1.72 -2.05
N LEU A 163 -12.23 1.58 -3.17
CA LEU A 163 -12.75 1.96 -4.49
C LEU A 163 -13.99 1.15 -4.87
N ARG A 164 -13.95 -0.18 -4.72
CA ARG A 164 -15.09 -1.05 -5.03
C ARG A 164 -16.35 -0.69 -4.24
N THR A 165 -16.17 -0.13 -3.04
CA THR A 165 -17.26 0.18 -2.11
C THR A 165 -17.60 1.67 -2.05
N ASP A 166 -17.07 2.47 -2.98
CA ASP A 166 -17.27 3.92 -3.07
C ASP A 166 -16.83 4.67 -1.78
N TRP A 167 -15.85 4.10 -1.07
CA TRP A 167 -15.31 4.66 0.16
C TRP A 167 -14.13 5.60 -0.11
N TYR A 168 -14.44 6.77 -0.64
CA TYR A 168 -13.43 7.73 -1.10
C TYR A 168 -12.33 8.03 -0.07
N SER A 169 -12.69 8.37 1.17
CA SER A 169 -11.71 8.75 2.20
C SER A 169 -10.75 7.62 2.58
N LEU A 170 -11.24 6.37 2.69
CA LEU A 170 -10.39 5.21 2.93
C LEU A 170 -9.51 4.89 1.72
N SER A 171 -10.04 5.10 0.51
CA SER A 171 -9.30 4.94 -0.75
C SER A 171 -8.12 5.90 -0.82
N VAL A 172 -8.33 7.19 -0.58
CA VAL A 172 -7.26 8.20 -0.55
C VAL A 172 -6.23 7.86 0.53
N LEU A 173 -6.66 7.49 1.74
CA LEU A 173 -5.75 7.18 2.84
C LEU A 173 -4.86 5.98 2.52
N SER A 174 -5.45 4.91 2.00
CA SER A 174 -4.71 3.69 1.68
C SER A 174 -3.76 3.85 0.50
N PHE A 175 -4.13 4.67 -0.49
CA PHE A 175 -3.22 5.07 -1.56
C PHE A 175 -2.04 5.88 -1.03
N TYR A 176 -2.33 6.89 -0.20
CA TYR A 176 -1.32 7.72 0.45
C TYR A 176 -0.33 6.88 1.26
N ARG A 177 -0.82 5.95 2.10
CA ARG A 177 0.03 5.06 2.91
C ARG A 177 0.93 4.18 2.04
N LEU A 178 0.40 3.61 0.96
CA LEU A 178 1.22 2.81 0.04
C LEU A 178 2.29 3.65 -0.69
N LEU A 179 1.94 4.85 -1.14
CA LEU A 179 2.89 5.77 -1.78
C LEU A 179 4.01 6.16 -0.83
N ARG A 180 3.66 6.55 0.41
CA ARG A 180 4.63 6.86 1.48
C ARG A 180 5.52 5.68 1.82
N LEU A 181 4.95 4.49 1.88
CA LEU A 181 5.69 3.28 2.16
C LEU A 181 6.72 3.00 1.05
N LEU A 182 6.32 3.09 -0.23
CA LEU A 182 7.21 2.90 -1.37
C LEU A 182 8.28 3.99 -1.49
N GLU A 183 7.96 5.25 -1.16
CA GLU A 183 8.91 6.37 -1.13
C GLU A 183 10.04 6.11 -0.11
N ASN A 184 9.69 5.71 1.10
CA ASN A 184 10.65 5.55 2.20
C ASN A 184 11.32 4.16 2.19
N PHE A 185 10.84 3.24 1.36
CA PHE A 185 11.39 1.89 1.27
C PHE A 185 12.70 1.88 0.46
N THR A 186 13.80 1.57 1.15
CA THR A 186 15.07 1.28 0.47
C THR A 186 14.98 -0.12 -0.14
N LEU A 187 14.93 -0.18 -1.48
CA LEU A 187 14.83 -1.43 -2.20
C LEU A 187 16.20 -2.11 -2.28
N PHE A 188 16.33 -3.28 -1.67
CA PHE A 188 17.48 -4.18 -1.78
C PHE A 188 17.20 -5.32 -2.77
N GLU A 189 18.25 -5.95 -3.30
CA GLU A 189 18.12 -7.02 -4.29
C GLU A 189 17.31 -8.20 -3.73
N GLU A 190 17.59 -8.57 -2.49
CA GLU A 190 16.91 -9.62 -1.73
C GLU A 190 15.41 -9.33 -1.55
N ARG A 191 15.01 -8.06 -1.69
CA ARG A 191 13.65 -7.57 -1.44
C ARG A 191 12.88 -7.12 -2.66
N THR A 192 13.48 -7.21 -3.84
CA THR A 192 12.77 -7.09 -5.13
C THR A 192 11.56 -8.02 -5.24
N GLY A 193 11.61 -9.22 -4.62
CA GLY A 193 10.49 -10.16 -4.58
C GLY A 193 9.23 -9.64 -3.88
N ASP A 194 9.33 -8.67 -2.97
CA ASP A 194 8.15 -8.04 -2.35
C ASP A 194 7.43 -7.12 -3.32
N ILE A 195 8.20 -6.39 -4.12
CA ILE A 195 7.67 -5.52 -5.19
C ILE A 195 7.05 -6.37 -6.29
N VAL A 196 7.68 -7.49 -6.67
CA VAL A 196 7.11 -8.42 -7.67
C VAL A 196 5.74 -8.95 -7.23
N GLN A 197 5.58 -9.32 -5.95
CA GLN A 197 4.27 -9.73 -5.43
C GLN A 197 3.22 -8.63 -5.51
N LEU A 198 3.59 -7.38 -5.19
CA LEU A 198 2.71 -6.23 -5.32
C LEU A 198 2.31 -5.98 -6.80
N LEU A 199 3.25 -6.14 -7.73
CA LEU A 199 2.99 -5.99 -9.15
C LEU A 199 2.05 -7.07 -9.69
N ILE A 200 2.27 -8.34 -9.33
CA ILE A 200 1.37 -9.43 -9.69
C ILE A 200 -0.04 -9.15 -9.17
N PHE A 201 -0.15 -8.74 -7.90
CA PHE A 201 -1.44 -8.39 -7.30
C PHE A 201 -2.17 -7.30 -8.08
N VAL A 202 -1.49 -6.21 -8.49
CA VAL A 202 -2.13 -5.08 -9.17
C VAL A 202 -2.40 -5.36 -10.65
N PHE A 203 -1.47 -5.97 -11.38
CA PHE A 203 -1.55 -6.11 -12.83
C PHE A 203 -2.13 -7.46 -13.31
N GLU A 204 -2.04 -8.52 -12.51
CA GLU A 204 -2.50 -9.86 -12.92
C GLU A 204 -3.74 -10.34 -12.14
N GLU A 205 -3.82 -10.06 -10.82
CA GLU A 205 -4.87 -10.61 -9.95
C GLU A 205 -6.05 -9.65 -9.69
N SER A 206 -5.88 -8.37 -9.99
CA SER A 206 -6.88 -7.33 -9.72
C SER A 206 -7.55 -6.85 -10.99
N GLU A 207 -8.75 -6.27 -10.83
CA GLU A 207 -9.26 -5.37 -11.87
C GLU A 207 -8.32 -4.18 -12.05
N SER A 208 -8.40 -3.55 -13.22
CA SER A 208 -7.56 -2.40 -13.53
C SER A 208 -7.90 -1.21 -12.61
N ILE A 209 -6.93 -0.83 -11.78
CA ILE A 209 -7.00 0.31 -10.86
C ILE A 209 -5.94 1.32 -11.29
N LYS A 210 -6.33 2.20 -12.20
CA LYS A 210 -5.41 3.09 -12.95
C LYS A 210 -4.44 3.87 -12.09
N ASN A 211 -4.87 4.40 -10.94
CA ASN A 211 -3.99 5.16 -10.05
C ASN A 211 -2.92 4.27 -9.40
N LEU A 212 -3.27 3.04 -8.98
CA LEU A 212 -2.27 2.06 -8.49
C LEU A 212 -1.33 1.63 -9.61
N GLU A 213 -1.85 1.32 -10.80
CA GLU A 213 -1.03 0.94 -11.96
C GLU A 213 -0.04 2.04 -12.36
N ASN A 214 -0.49 3.30 -12.38
CA ASN A 214 0.36 4.45 -12.71
C ASN A 214 1.45 4.63 -11.65
N MET A 215 1.10 4.60 -10.36
CA MET A 215 2.08 4.70 -9.28
C MET A 215 3.12 3.56 -9.35
N LEU A 216 2.69 2.32 -9.58
CA LEU A 216 3.64 1.19 -9.66
C LEU A 216 4.48 1.22 -10.93
N ARG A 217 3.96 1.76 -12.04
CA ARG A 217 4.77 2.02 -13.23
C ARG A 217 5.88 3.03 -12.94
N ASP A 218 5.53 4.13 -12.27
CA ASP A 218 6.51 5.14 -11.87
C ASP A 218 7.55 4.53 -10.93
N TYR A 219 7.13 3.66 -10.00
CA TYR A 219 8.03 2.96 -9.09
C TYR A 219 8.97 2.00 -9.83
N ILE A 220 8.47 1.26 -10.83
CA ILE A 220 9.29 0.39 -11.69
C ILE A 220 10.34 1.23 -12.39
N ILE A 221 9.96 2.33 -13.03
CA ILE A 221 10.89 3.20 -13.78
C ILE A 221 11.96 3.77 -12.84
N TRP A 222 11.55 4.21 -11.65
CA TRP A 222 12.45 4.73 -10.64
C TRP A 222 13.51 3.69 -10.20
N ASN A 223 13.09 2.43 -10.09
CA ASN A 223 13.90 1.33 -9.55
C ASN A 223 14.32 0.27 -10.59
N VAL A 224 14.24 0.58 -11.88
CA VAL A 224 14.34 -0.43 -12.95
C VAL A 224 15.66 -1.19 -12.91
N LYS A 225 16.77 -0.52 -12.56
CA LYS A 225 18.11 -1.13 -12.47
C LYS A 225 18.13 -2.32 -11.52
N ILE A 226 17.59 -2.16 -10.31
CA ILE A 226 17.63 -3.20 -9.29
C ILE A 226 16.55 -4.26 -9.55
N LEU A 227 15.36 -3.86 -10.00
CA LEU A 227 14.29 -4.78 -10.36
C LEU A 227 14.70 -5.72 -11.50
N MET A 228 15.42 -5.21 -12.52
CA MET A 228 15.94 -6.01 -13.64
C MET A 228 17.00 -7.04 -13.24
N ARG A 229 17.49 -7.05 -11.99
CA ARG A 229 18.36 -8.14 -11.49
C ARG A 229 17.53 -9.34 -11.03
N ASN A 230 16.26 -9.14 -10.67
CA ASN A 230 15.36 -10.20 -10.23
C ASN A 230 14.79 -11.00 -11.43
N ALA A 231 14.93 -12.32 -11.39
CA ALA A 231 14.45 -13.20 -12.46
C ALA A 231 12.92 -13.27 -12.56
N ASP A 232 12.22 -13.21 -11.43
CA ASP A 232 10.75 -13.23 -11.39
C ASP A 232 10.16 -11.91 -11.88
N PHE A 233 10.84 -10.78 -11.67
CA PHE A 233 10.47 -9.50 -12.28
C PHE A 233 10.55 -9.55 -13.82
N LYS A 234 11.61 -10.15 -14.38
CA LYS A 234 11.72 -10.34 -15.85
C LYS A 234 10.57 -11.19 -16.38
N ARG A 235 10.30 -12.34 -15.73
CA ARG A 235 9.16 -13.20 -16.08
C ARG A 235 7.82 -12.49 -15.95
N PHE A 236 7.68 -11.58 -14.99
CA PHE A 236 6.50 -10.73 -14.86
C PHE A 236 6.38 -9.77 -16.06
N LEU A 237 7.45 -9.09 -16.47
CA LEU A 237 7.45 -8.23 -17.65
C LEU A 237 7.12 -8.98 -18.94
N ASP A 238 7.71 -10.17 -19.14
CA ASP A 238 7.44 -11.01 -20.31
C ASP A 238 5.95 -11.35 -20.46
N ARG A 239 5.27 -11.59 -19.34
CA ARG A 239 3.82 -11.85 -19.29
C ARG A 239 2.98 -10.58 -19.48
N ASN A 240 3.56 -9.41 -19.21
CA ASN A 240 2.90 -8.11 -19.25
C ASN A 240 3.57 -7.17 -20.28
N SER A 241 3.70 -7.63 -21.52
CA SER A 241 4.45 -6.94 -22.59
C SER A 241 3.96 -5.50 -22.88
N SER A 242 2.68 -5.20 -22.65
CA SER A 242 2.17 -3.83 -22.77
C SER A 242 2.71 -2.89 -21.67
N LEU A 243 2.86 -3.39 -20.45
CA LEU A 243 3.49 -2.67 -19.34
C LEU A 243 4.99 -2.51 -19.60
N GLU A 244 5.66 -3.57 -20.04
CA GLU A 244 7.08 -3.55 -20.42
C GLU A 244 7.36 -2.43 -21.46
N GLN A 245 6.61 -2.44 -22.57
CA GLN A 245 6.75 -1.41 -23.61
C GLN A 245 6.50 -0.01 -23.07
N ALA A 246 5.51 0.15 -22.18
CA ALA A 246 5.21 1.45 -21.62
C ALA A 246 6.32 1.96 -20.68
N VAL A 247 6.87 1.08 -19.83
CA VAL A 247 8.00 1.39 -18.96
C VAL A 247 9.20 1.86 -19.78
N PHE A 248 9.62 1.09 -20.78
CA PHE A 248 10.80 1.43 -21.57
C PHE A 248 10.60 2.67 -22.45
N ARG A 249 9.39 2.91 -22.98
CA ARG A 249 9.07 4.17 -23.68
C ARG A 249 9.19 5.38 -22.75
N SER A 250 8.65 5.27 -21.54
CA SER A 250 8.71 6.36 -20.56
C SER A 250 10.12 6.64 -20.06
N MET A 251 11.06 5.68 -20.16
CA MET A 251 12.45 5.91 -19.79
C MET A 251 13.20 6.84 -20.77
N TRP A 252 12.74 6.96 -22.02
CA TRP A 252 13.45 7.66 -23.09
C TRP A 252 12.68 8.86 -23.66
N ASN A 253 11.58 9.24 -23.02
CA ASN A 253 10.76 10.43 -23.32
C ASN A 253 11.08 11.55 -22.33
#